data_AF-A0A9X6U9U0-F1
#
_entry.id   AF-A0A9X6U9U0-F1
#
_cell.length_a   1.000
_cell.length_b   1.000
_cell.length_c   1.000
_cell.angle_alpha   90.00
_cell.angle_beta   90.00
_cell.angle_gamma   90.00
#
_symmetry.space_group_name_H-M   'P 1'
#
loop_
_entity.id
_entity.type
_entity.pdbx_description
1 polymer ?
#
loop_
_entity_poly.entity_id
_entity_poly.type
_entity_poly.pdbx_seq_one_letter_code
_entity_poly.pdbx_strand_id
1 'polypeptide(L)'
;MLYLNQKPEYNKYDIGDYTYSKVGPTIFSWNDETKLKIGKFCSLAEEVVFILGGEHRADWITTYPFNALFDEGAHITGHPSSKGDIVVGNDVWIGYQSCILSGVTIGNGAIIGARSVVTKDVPPYAIVAGNPTKFVRYRFPQETIDKLENLAWWDWDISVIKGAIPLLLSDKIDEFFTSPENESI
;
A
#
# COMPACT_ATOMS: atom_id res chain seq x y z
N MET A 1 14.11 5.70 15.20
CA MET A 1 13.87 5.24 13.82
C MET A 1 13.08 6.32 13.11
N LEU A 2 13.46 6.71 11.89
CA LEU A 2 12.72 7.70 11.12
C LEU A 2 11.56 7.03 10.37
N TYR A 3 10.42 7.71 10.30
CA TYR A 3 9.31 7.32 9.43
C TYR A 3 9.65 7.60 7.96
N LEU A 4 8.99 6.93 7.03
CA LEU A 4 9.33 7.02 5.61
C LEU A 4 9.16 8.45 5.07
N ASN A 5 8.15 9.19 5.51
CA ASN A 5 7.93 10.57 5.11
C ASN A 5 8.95 11.57 5.70
N GLN A 6 9.84 11.12 6.60
CA GLN A 6 10.93 11.91 7.16
C GLN A 6 12.27 11.63 6.47
N LYS A 7 12.29 10.72 5.50
CA LYS A 7 13.49 10.29 4.77
C LYS A 7 13.53 10.99 3.39
N PRO A 8 14.58 11.78 3.08
CA PRO A 8 14.63 12.58 1.85
C PRO A 8 14.42 11.80 0.55
N GLU A 9 14.84 10.54 0.50
CA GLU A 9 14.70 9.66 -0.67
C GLU A 9 13.24 9.37 -1.05
N TYR A 10 12.28 9.59 -0.13
CA TYR A 10 10.85 9.35 -0.37
C TYR A 10 10.01 10.62 -0.51
N ASN A 11 10.61 11.82 -0.49
CA ASN A 11 9.89 13.10 -0.53
C ASN A 11 9.02 13.32 -1.79
N LYS A 12 9.27 12.57 -2.86
CA LYS A 12 8.47 12.65 -4.10
C LYS A 12 7.18 11.82 -4.07
N TYR A 13 6.98 11.01 -3.03
CA TYR A 13 5.81 10.15 -2.86
C TYR A 13 4.90 10.69 -1.75
N ASP A 14 3.61 10.40 -1.84
CA ASP A 14 2.63 10.75 -0.80
C ASP A 14 2.64 9.65 0.27
N ILE A 15 3.37 9.88 1.36
CA ILE A 15 3.48 8.90 2.45
C ILE A 15 2.98 9.51 3.76
N GLY A 16 2.00 8.84 4.36
CA GLY A 16 1.40 9.24 5.62
C GLY A 16 2.32 9.06 6.83
N ASP A 17 1.99 9.79 7.90
CA ASP A 17 2.72 9.75 9.16
C ASP A 17 2.78 8.35 9.77
N TYR A 18 3.82 8.12 10.58
CA TYR A 18 4.05 6.88 11.33
C TYR A 18 4.28 5.62 10.50
N THR A 19 4.20 5.71 9.17
CA THR A 19 4.55 4.61 8.26
C THR A 19 6.05 4.40 8.24
N TYR A 20 6.48 3.15 8.46
CA TYR A 20 7.89 2.84 8.64
C TYR A 20 8.35 1.63 7.84
N SER A 21 9.66 1.63 7.53
CA SER A 21 10.43 0.46 7.14
C SER A 21 11.88 0.65 7.60
N LYS A 22 12.50 -0.43 8.08
CA LYS A 22 13.87 -0.40 8.59
C LYS A 22 14.85 0.01 7.50
N VAL A 23 14.80 -0.68 6.37
CA VAL A 23 15.65 -0.42 5.21
C VAL A 23 14.96 0.54 4.24
N GLY A 24 13.64 0.50 4.14
CA GLY A 24 12.89 1.22 3.11
C GLY A 24 12.54 0.33 1.92
N PRO A 25 11.40 0.58 1.24
CA PRO A 25 11.05 -0.16 0.04
C PRO A 25 11.89 0.28 -1.15
N THR A 26 12.03 -0.61 -2.13
CA THR A 26 12.50 -0.26 -3.48
C THR A 26 11.31 0.16 -4.34
N ILE A 27 11.45 1.26 -5.06
CA ILE A 27 10.38 1.80 -5.91
C ILE A 27 10.93 1.97 -7.32
N PHE A 28 10.35 1.23 -8.27
CA PHE A 28 10.68 1.33 -9.68
C PHE A 28 9.63 2.20 -10.39
N SER A 29 10.08 3.21 -11.14
CA SER A 29 9.25 4.04 -12.01
C SER A 29 10.00 4.34 -13.31
N TRP A 30 9.26 4.47 -14.42
CA TRP A 30 9.80 4.77 -15.75
C TRP A 30 9.32 6.12 -16.31
N ASN A 31 8.33 6.75 -15.67
CA ASN A 31 7.86 8.09 -15.97
C ASN A 31 7.37 8.77 -14.68
N ASP A 32 6.96 10.03 -14.79
CA ASP A 32 6.42 10.82 -13.66
C ASP A 32 4.88 10.87 -13.66
N GLU A 33 4.21 10.09 -14.53
CA GLU A 33 2.75 10.08 -14.65
C GLU A 33 2.09 9.29 -13.51
N THR A 34 2.76 8.23 -13.04
CA THR A 34 2.27 7.33 -12.01
C THR A 34 2.83 7.68 -10.65
N LYS A 35 1.95 7.68 -9.64
CA LYS A 35 2.28 8.04 -8.26
C LYS A 35 2.21 6.83 -7.34
N LEU A 36 3.03 6.86 -6.29
CA LEU A 36 2.88 5.99 -5.13
C LEU A 36 2.29 6.81 -3.99
N LYS A 37 1.18 6.31 -3.44
CA LYS A 37 0.57 6.79 -2.21
C LYS A 37 0.57 5.69 -1.16
N ILE A 38 1.01 6.00 0.06
CA ILE A 38 0.94 5.08 1.21
C ILE A 38 0.33 5.84 2.38
N GLY A 39 -0.70 5.27 3.00
CA GLY A 39 -1.37 5.85 4.15
C GLY A 39 -0.49 5.89 5.41
N LYS A 40 -1.13 6.26 6.52
CA LYS A 40 -0.52 6.37 7.85
C LYS A 40 -0.38 5.00 8.51
N PHE A 41 0.51 4.91 9.50
CA PHE A 41 0.66 3.74 10.39
C PHE A 41 0.93 2.40 9.67
N CYS A 42 1.51 2.42 8.47
CA CYS A 42 1.82 1.19 7.74
C CYS A 42 3.16 0.59 8.20
N SER A 43 3.21 -0.75 8.20
CA SER A 43 4.42 -1.52 8.51
C SER A 43 4.93 -2.21 7.26
N LEU A 44 6.06 -1.75 6.72
CA LEU A 44 6.69 -2.33 5.54
C LEU A 44 7.95 -3.09 5.97
N ALA A 45 7.91 -4.41 5.84
CA ALA A 45 9.06 -5.27 6.06
C ALA A 45 10.19 -4.97 5.05
N GLU A 46 11.35 -5.61 5.25
CA GLU A 46 12.48 -5.46 4.35
C GLU A 46 12.17 -5.98 2.93
N GLU A 47 12.82 -5.38 1.94
CA GLU A 47 12.77 -5.79 0.53
C GLU A 47 11.37 -5.75 -0.11
N VAL A 48 10.46 -4.94 0.43
CA VAL A 48 9.21 -4.61 -0.27
C VAL A 48 9.51 -3.82 -1.54
N VAL A 49 8.88 -4.21 -2.65
CA VAL A 49 9.05 -3.58 -3.97
C VAL A 49 7.73 -3.04 -4.49
N PHE A 50 7.74 -1.78 -4.92
CA PHE A 50 6.66 -1.17 -5.70
C PHE A 50 7.10 -0.98 -7.15
N ILE A 51 6.29 -1.46 -8.10
CA ILE A 51 6.54 -1.33 -9.54
C ILE A 51 5.45 -0.44 -10.14
N LEU A 52 5.76 0.85 -10.36
CA LEU A 52 4.78 1.85 -10.83
C LEU A 52 4.50 1.80 -12.34
N GLY A 53 5.15 0.92 -13.08
CA GLY A 53 4.94 0.75 -14.51
C GLY A 53 6.03 -0.12 -15.13
N GLY A 54 6.40 0.19 -16.37
CA GLY A 54 7.44 -0.55 -17.08
C GLY A 54 6.90 -1.73 -17.86
N GLU A 55 5.57 -1.90 -17.94
CA GLU A 55 4.97 -2.99 -18.70
C GLU A 55 5.20 -2.80 -20.20
N HIS A 56 5.74 -3.84 -20.82
CA HIS A 56 5.77 -3.96 -22.27
C HIS A 56 4.35 -4.23 -22.81
N ARG A 57 4.07 -3.70 -24.00
CA ARG A 57 2.75 -3.77 -24.64
C ARG A 57 2.48 -5.16 -25.20
N ALA A 58 1.87 -6.03 -24.39
CA ALA A 58 1.48 -7.38 -24.78
C ALA A 58 0.33 -7.41 -25.82
N ASP A 59 -0.34 -6.28 -26.01
CA ASP A 59 -1.38 -6.05 -27.02
C ASP A 59 -0.83 -5.55 -28.37
N TRP A 60 0.49 -5.30 -28.46
CA TRP A 60 1.15 -4.93 -29.71
C TRP A 60 1.75 -6.15 -30.41
N ILE A 61 2.14 -5.98 -31.68
CA ILE A 61 2.75 -7.05 -32.51
C ILE A 61 4.01 -7.63 -31.85
N THR A 62 4.78 -6.81 -31.14
CA THR A 62 5.99 -7.22 -30.41
C THR A 62 6.05 -6.52 -29.06
N THR A 63 6.61 -7.21 -28.07
CA THR A 63 6.93 -6.62 -26.78
C THR A 63 8.30 -5.95 -26.79
N TYR A 64 9.09 -6.06 -27.86
CA TYR A 64 10.43 -5.47 -27.90
C TYR A 64 10.36 -3.93 -27.92
N PRO A 65 11.15 -3.22 -27.09
CA PRO A 65 11.01 -1.78 -26.89
C PRO A 65 11.72 -0.96 -27.99
N PHE A 66 11.31 -1.16 -29.26
CA PHE A 66 11.93 -0.44 -30.40
C PHE A 66 11.88 1.08 -30.21
N ASN A 67 10.79 1.61 -29.66
CA ASN A 67 10.65 3.04 -29.42
C ASN A 67 11.65 3.61 -28.38
N ALA A 68 12.20 2.78 -27.51
CA ALA A 68 13.21 3.20 -26.53
C ALA A 68 14.66 2.94 -26.99
N LEU A 69 14.86 2.07 -27.99
CA LEU A 69 16.19 1.57 -28.36
C LEU A 69 16.60 1.90 -29.80
N PHE A 70 15.67 2.36 -30.65
CA PHE A 70 15.89 2.62 -32.07
C PHE A 70 15.28 3.96 -32.46
N ASP A 71 16.03 4.76 -33.23
CA ASP A 71 15.61 6.10 -33.68
C ASP A 71 14.31 6.04 -34.52
N GLU A 72 14.15 4.99 -35.33
CA GLU A 72 12.95 4.79 -36.15
C GLU A 72 11.68 4.64 -35.31
N GLY A 73 11.80 4.14 -34.08
CA GLY A 73 10.68 3.97 -33.16
C GLY A 73 10.45 5.14 -32.21
N ALA A 74 11.38 6.09 -32.09
CA ALA A 74 11.42 7.08 -31.00
C ALA A 74 10.18 7.98 -30.90
N HIS A 75 9.46 8.16 -32.01
CA HIS A 75 8.23 8.96 -32.07
C HIS A 75 6.97 8.19 -31.62
N ILE A 76 7.06 6.87 -31.42
CA ILE A 76 5.94 6.03 -30.98
C ILE A 76 5.80 6.12 -29.46
N THR A 77 4.62 6.55 -29.01
CA THR A 77 4.27 6.73 -27.60
C THR A 77 3.45 5.56 -27.05
N GLY A 78 3.31 5.47 -25.72
CA GLY A 78 2.51 4.44 -25.04
C GLY A 78 3.28 3.16 -24.68
N HIS A 79 4.61 3.18 -24.76
CA HIS A 79 5.52 2.16 -24.23
C HIS A 79 6.73 2.86 -23.53
N PRO A 80 7.13 2.47 -22.30
CA PRO A 80 6.45 1.48 -21.46
C PRO A 80 5.06 1.95 -21.03
N SER A 81 4.19 1.00 -20.70
CA SER A 81 2.87 1.27 -20.14
C SER A 81 2.89 1.16 -18.62
N SER A 82 1.78 1.55 -18.01
CA SER A 82 1.45 1.35 -16.60
C SER A 82 -0.06 1.11 -16.47
N LYS A 83 -0.47 0.39 -15.42
CA LYS A 83 -1.88 0.27 -15.03
C LYS A 83 -2.33 1.40 -14.10
N GLY A 84 -1.46 2.36 -13.81
CA GLY A 84 -1.74 3.55 -13.01
C GLY A 84 -1.04 3.53 -11.65
N ASP A 85 -1.52 4.41 -10.78
CA ASP A 85 -0.97 4.63 -9.43
C ASP A 85 -1.03 3.36 -8.58
N ILE A 86 -0.11 3.27 -7.61
CA ILE A 86 -0.25 2.34 -6.50
C ILE A 86 -0.73 3.13 -5.29
N VAL A 87 -1.84 2.69 -4.70
CA VAL A 87 -2.45 3.32 -3.52
C VAL A 87 -2.51 2.29 -2.39
N VAL A 88 -1.80 2.57 -1.31
CA VAL A 88 -1.87 1.79 -0.07
C VAL A 88 -2.61 2.63 0.98
N GLY A 89 -3.63 2.04 1.60
CA GLY A 89 -4.40 2.64 2.68
C GLY A 89 -3.61 2.78 3.98
N ASN A 90 -4.32 3.00 5.07
CA ASN A 90 -3.76 3.13 6.42
C ASN A 90 -3.69 1.77 7.13
N ASP A 91 -2.85 1.62 8.16
CA ASP A 91 -2.73 0.37 8.96
C ASP A 91 -2.42 -0.89 8.11
N VAL A 92 -1.72 -0.73 6.98
CA VAL A 92 -1.38 -1.86 6.11
C VAL A 92 -0.08 -2.52 6.59
N TRP A 93 -0.10 -3.84 6.71
CA TRP A 93 1.10 -4.64 6.95
C TRP A 93 1.54 -5.34 5.66
N ILE A 94 2.73 -4.99 5.16
CA ILE A 94 3.33 -5.60 3.98
C ILE A 94 4.51 -6.48 4.39
N GLY A 95 4.35 -7.79 4.17
CA GLY A 95 5.34 -8.80 4.52
C GLY A 95 6.60 -8.76 3.66
N TYR A 96 7.67 -9.34 4.21
CA TYR A 96 9.02 -9.38 3.63
C TYR A 96 9.02 -9.80 2.15
N GLN A 97 9.79 -9.12 1.31
CA GLN A 97 9.94 -9.44 -0.12
C GLN A 97 8.63 -9.45 -0.95
N SER A 98 7.61 -8.70 -0.52
CA SER A 98 6.39 -8.56 -1.33
C SER A 98 6.61 -7.58 -2.48
N CYS A 99 6.03 -7.89 -3.63
CA CYS A 99 6.04 -7.06 -4.83
C CYS A 99 4.61 -6.58 -5.15
N ILE A 100 4.44 -5.27 -5.30
CA ILE A 100 3.16 -4.61 -5.59
C ILE A 100 3.26 -4.03 -7.01
N LEU A 101 2.38 -4.49 -7.91
CA LEU A 101 2.36 -4.05 -9.30
C LEU A 101 1.53 -2.79 -9.51
N SER A 102 1.76 -2.10 -10.63
CA SER A 102 1.10 -0.86 -11.00
C SER A 102 -0.43 -0.99 -11.01
N GLY A 103 -1.13 0.11 -10.73
CA GLY A 103 -2.60 0.17 -10.72
C GLY A 103 -3.29 -0.54 -9.54
N VAL A 104 -2.55 -1.05 -8.56
CA VAL A 104 -3.11 -1.76 -7.41
C VAL A 104 -3.51 -0.78 -6.30
N THR A 105 -4.73 -0.94 -5.78
CA THR A 105 -5.20 -0.34 -4.54
C THR A 105 -5.26 -1.38 -3.41
N ILE A 106 -4.60 -1.10 -2.29
CA ILE A 106 -4.63 -1.91 -1.06
C ILE A 106 -5.43 -1.16 0.01
N GLY A 107 -6.56 -1.71 0.43
CA GLY A 107 -7.45 -1.11 1.43
C GLY A 107 -6.84 -1.05 2.83
N ASN A 108 -7.43 -0.22 3.70
CA ASN A 108 -6.93 -0.01 5.06
C ASN A 108 -6.93 -1.32 5.85
N GLY A 109 -5.98 -1.47 6.77
CA GLY A 109 -5.90 -2.64 7.64
C GLY A 109 -5.55 -3.95 6.93
N ALA A 110 -5.29 -3.94 5.62
CA ALA A 110 -4.97 -5.16 4.88
C ALA A 110 -3.60 -5.75 5.28
N ILE A 111 -3.47 -7.05 5.10
CA ILE A 111 -2.21 -7.78 5.35
C ILE A 111 -1.77 -8.48 4.07
N ILE A 112 -0.57 -8.17 3.62
CA ILE A 112 0.10 -8.83 2.51
C ILE A 112 1.12 -9.82 3.08
N GLY A 113 0.91 -11.11 2.86
CA GLY A 113 1.85 -12.15 3.30
C GLY A 113 3.23 -12.00 2.65
N ALA A 114 4.27 -12.48 3.30
CA ALA A 114 5.63 -12.42 2.75
C ALA A 114 5.75 -13.10 1.37
N ARG A 115 6.65 -12.55 0.53
CA ARG A 115 6.93 -13.02 -0.85
C ARG A 115 5.71 -13.05 -1.76
N SER A 116 4.74 -12.19 -1.50
CA SER A 116 3.54 -12.08 -2.31
C SER A 116 3.77 -11.22 -3.55
N VAL A 117 3.07 -11.55 -4.65
CA VAL A 117 3.00 -10.67 -5.84
C VAL A 117 1.56 -10.19 -5.99
N VAL A 118 1.34 -8.93 -5.63
CA VAL A 118 0.03 -8.29 -5.62
C VAL A 118 -0.25 -7.77 -7.03
N THR A 119 -1.20 -8.42 -7.71
CA THR A 119 -1.54 -8.13 -9.12
C THR A 119 -2.92 -7.51 -9.31
N LYS A 120 -3.69 -7.40 -8.21
CA LYS A 120 -5.08 -6.92 -8.16
C LYS A 120 -5.31 -6.23 -6.82
N ASP A 121 -6.36 -5.40 -6.78
CA ASP A 121 -6.77 -4.70 -5.57
C ASP A 121 -7.03 -5.65 -4.39
N VAL A 122 -6.74 -5.15 -3.19
CA VAL A 122 -6.91 -5.88 -1.94
C VAL A 122 -7.96 -5.14 -1.10
N PRO A 123 -9.08 -5.77 -0.73
CA PRO A 123 -10.10 -5.12 0.09
C PRO A 123 -9.58 -4.71 1.48
N PRO A 124 -10.22 -3.72 2.14
CA PRO A 124 -9.90 -3.38 3.52
C PRO A 124 -9.95 -4.60 4.43
N TYR A 125 -8.99 -4.67 5.36
CA TYR A 125 -8.85 -5.72 6.37
C TYR A 125 -8.72 -7.16 5.82
N ALA A 126 -8.52 -7.32 4.51
CA ALA A 126 -8.26 -8.61 3.91
C ALA A 126 -6.82 -9.06 4.17
N ILE A 127 -6.65 -10.36 4.35
CA ILE A 127 -5.35 -11.03 4.37
C ILE A 127 -5.21 -11.75 3.04
N VAL A 128 -4.18 -11.40 2.29
CA VAL A 128 -3.84 -12.03 1.01
C VAL A 128 -2.40 -12.55 1.04
N ALA A 129 -2.14 -13.64 0.32
CA ALA A 129 -0.78 -14.17 0.20
C ALA A 129 -0.58 -14.93 -1.11
N GLY A 130 0.67 -15.05 -1.54
CA GLY A 130 1.07 -15.87 -2.68
C GLY A 130 1.44 -15.07 -3.92
N ASN A 131 1.82 -15.80 -4.98
CA ASN A 131 2.23 -15.25 -6.26
C ASN A 131 1.50 -15.98 -7.41
N PRO A 132 0.49 -15.37 -8.04
CA PRO A 132 -0.15 -14.12 -7.64
C PRO A 132 -0.89 -14.28 -6.30
N THR A 133 -1.15 -13.16 -5.61
CA THR A 133 -1.89 -13.19 -4.35
C THR A 133 -3.27 -13.82 -4.49
N LYS A 134 -3.65 -14.59 -3.48
CA LYS A 134 -5.01 -15.09 -3.29
C LYS A 134 -5.54 -14.62 -1.93
N PHE A 135 -6.85 -14.42 -1.87
CA PHE A 135 -7.54 -14.17 -0.61
C PHE A 135 -7.36 -15.36 0.34
N VAL A 136 -7.02 -15.07 1.60
CA VAL A 136 -6.91 -16.05 2.67
C VAL A 136 -8.14 -15.97 3.57
N ARG A 137 -8.37 -14.80 4.18
CA ARG A 137 -9.51 -14.47 5.04
C ARG A 137 -9.54 -12.96 5.31
N TYR A 138 -10.61 -12.48 5.93
CA TYR A 138 -10.61 -11.17 6.58
C TYR A 138 -9.99 -11.24 7.98
N ARG A 139 -9.47 -10.10 8.48
CA ARG A 139 -9.04 -9.94 9.87
C ARG A 139 -10.23 -10.07 10.84
N PHE A 140 -11.38 -9.51 10.47
CA PHE A 140 -12.58 -9.38 11.30
C PHE A 140 -13.87 -9.67 10.50
N PRO A 141 -15.02 -9.86 11.18
CA PRO A 141 -16.33 -9.86 10.52
C PRO A 141 -16.62 -8.51 9.82
N GLN A 142 -17.47 -8.54 8.78
CA GLN A 142 -17.79 -7.35 7.98
C GLN A 142 -18.32 -6.18 8.83
N GLU A 143 -19.18 -6.44 9.81
CA GLU A 143 -19.70 -5.40 10.71
C GLU A 143 -18.59 -4.66 11.47
N THR A 144 -17.57 -5.39 11.94
CA THR A 144 -16.41 -4.80 12.60
C THR A 144 -15.58 -3.98 11.62
N ILE A 145 -15.40 -4.47 10.40
CA ILE A 145 -14.67 -3.74 9.34
C ILE A 145 -15.36 -2.41 9.05
N ASP A 146 -16.68 -2.43 8.85
CA ASP A 146 -17.46 -1.23 8.55
C ASP A 146 -17.37 -0.20 9.69
N LYS A 147 -17.42 -0.66 10.95
CA LYS A 147 -17.22 0.22 12.12
C LYS A 147 -15.82 0.82 12.14
N LEU A 148 -14.77 0.04 11.88
CA LEU A 148 -13.39 0.54 11.87
C LEU A 148 -13.14 1.53 10.71
N GLU A 149 -13.66 1.24 9.52
CA GLU A 149 -13.56 2.15 8.35
C GLU A 149 -14.25 3.49 8.62
N ASN A 150 -15.44 3.47 9.26
CA ASN A 150 -16.15 4.69 9.64
C ASN A 150 -15.44 5.44 10.76
N LEU A 151 -14.84 4.72 11.71
CA LEU A 151 -14.14 5.30 12.85
C LEU A 151 -12.83 5.97 12.45
N ALA A 152 -12.15 5.42 11.43
CA ALA A 152 -10.92 5.94 10.83
C ALA A 152 -9.88 6.40 11.86
N TRP A 153 -9.53 5.50 12.81
CA TRP A 153 -8.69 5.86 13.96
C TRP A 153 -7.34 6.49 13.63
N TRP A 154 -6.81 6.20 12.44
CA TRP A 154 -5.58 6.79 11.89
C TRP A 154 -5.67 8.29 11.62
N ASP A 155 -6.87 8.88 11.61
CA ASP A 155 -7.10 10.31 11.42
C ASP A 155 -7.31 11.08 12.74
N TRP A 156 -7.34 10.38 13.87
CA TRP A 156 -7.47 11.02 15.18
C TRP A 156 -6.25 11.85 15.55
N ASP A 157 -6.43 12.79 16.50
CA ASP A 157 -5.30 13.49 17.11
C ASP A 157 -4.36 12.48 17.81
N ILE A 158 -3.06 12.69 17.67
CA ILE A 158 -2.06 11.75 18.20
C ILE A 158 -2.14 11.58 19.72
N SER A 159 -2.62 12.57 20.47
CA SER A 159 -2.84 12.46 21.91
C SER A 159 -3.97 11.48 22.24
N VAL A 160 -5.04 11.47 21.45
CA VAL A 160 -6.16 10.52 21.56
C VAL A 160 -5.68 9.11 21.23
N ILE A 161 -4.95 8.95 20.11
CA ILE A 161 -4.36 7.64 19.74
C ILE A 161 -3.48 7.10 20.86
N LYS A 162 -2.63 7.94 21.46
CA LYS A 162 -1.76 7.53 22.58
C LYS A 162 -2.54 7.08 23.81
N GLY A 163 -3.66 7.73 24.11
CA GLY A 163 -4.58 7.30 25.17
C GLY A 163 -5.21 5.94 24.89
N ALA A 164 -5.57 5.69 23.62
CA ALA A 164 -6.22 4.46 23.18
C ALA A 164 -5.27 3.26 22.96
N ILE A 165 -3.93 3.42 23.08
CA ILE A 165 -2.94 2.36 22.84
C ILE A 165 -3.28 1.04 23.55
N PRO A 166 -3.69 1.00 24.84
CA PRO A 166 -4.02 -0.25 25.50
C PRO A 166 -5.13 -1.05 24.80
N LEU A 167 -6.12 -0.36 24.20
CA LEU A 167 -7.20 -1.00 23.44
C LEU A 167 -6.78 -1.33 22.02
N LEU A 168 -6.05 -0.43 21.34
CA LEU A 168 -5.50 -0.64 20.00
C LEU A 168 -4.54 -1.85 19.94
N LEU A 169 -3.87 -2.17 21.05
CA LEU A 169 -3.00 -3.34 21.21
C LEU A 169 -3.69 -4.51 21.93
N SER A 170 -5.00 -4.68 21.73
CA SER A 170 -5.79 -5.77 22.30
C SER A 170 -6.74 -6.39 21.28
N ASP A 171 -7.38 -7.50 21.64
CA ASP A 171 -8.48 -8.13 20.91
C ASP A 171 -9.86 -7.71 21.41
N LYS A 172 -9.93 -6.71 22.30
CA LYS A 172 -11.16 -6.21 22.94
C LYS A 172 -11.93 -5.25 22.04
N ILE A 173 -12.34 -5.76 20.88
CA ILE A 173 -12.99 -4.97 19.81
C ILE A 173 -14.25 -4.26 20.31
N ASP A 174 -15.09 -4.95 21.08
CA ASP A 174 -16.33 -4.36 21.59
C ASP A 174 -16.05 -3.26 22.62
N GLU A 175 -15.10 -3.47 23.54
CA GLU A 175 -14.67 -2.44 24.49
C GLU A 175 -14.10 -1.23 23.74
N PHE A 176 -13.29 -1.47 22.70
CA PHE A 176 -12.72 -0.42 21.87
C PHE A 176 -13.80 0.46 21.26
N PHE A 177 -14.88 -0.09 20.71
CA PHE A 177 -15.95 0.73 20.12
C PHE A 177 -16.75 1.54 21.14
N THR A 178 -16.85 1.07 22.38
CA THR A 178 -17.58 1.75 23.46
C THR A 178 -16.70 2.68 24.29
N SER A 179 -15.43 2.85 23.94
CA SER A 179 -14.49 3.61 24.76
C SER A 179 -14.72 5.12 24.64
N PRO A 180 -14.46 5.92 25.70
CA PRO A 180 -14.71 7.37 25.69
C PRO A 180 -13.91 8.12 24.64
N GLU A 181 -12.78 7.56 24.20
CA GLU A 181 -11.96 8.13 23.13
C GLU A 181 -12.73 8.24 21.81
N ASN A 182 -13.73 7.37 21.58
CA ASN A 182 -14.57 7.40 20.37
C ASN A 182 -15.73 8.38 20.44
N GLU A 183 -16.11 8.86 21.63
CA GLU A 183 -17.23 9.82 21.79
C GLU A 183 -16.79 11.27 21.52
N SER A 184 -15.49 11.50 21.37
CA SER A 184 -14.87 12.84 21.32
C SER A 184 -14.43 13.27 19.91
N ILE A 185 -14.96 12.63 18.86
CA ILE A 185 -14.49 12.73 17.46
C ILE A 185 -15.61 13.24 16.55
#